data_AF-W4GQK7-F1
#
_entry.id   AF-W4GQK7-F1
#
_cell.length_a   1.000
_cell.length_b   1.000
_cell.length_c   1.000
_cell.angle_alpha   90.00
_cell.angle_beta   90.00
_cell.angle_gamma   90.00
#
_symmetry.space_group_name_H-M   'P 1'
#
loop_
_entity.id
_entity.type
_entity.pdbx_description
1 polymer ?
#
loop_
_entity_poly.entity_id
_entity_poly.type
_entity_poly.pdbx_seq_one_letter_code
_entity_poly.pdbx_strand_id
1 'polypeptide(L)'
;MGYMLPLLQRILDGMGSSSINLVATPLTHVVWIDCGYDGRRFQDTSTFKAYVVDIHMTQMMSFALVTMNAWRSRFNMEVQVGAVIVSTANLSQFALGSNGKYGVVYAGTSKYHTLVAIDFPYEHDTPFHDTIADGVLPTNQYQWRLKSTNESLAINGYSGYYRGNQDDQGSFVRYVLGMSGDPVRDFAEEFFSSLGHSKDSWAWVQGLVIAFVCVRTWFRLAVAVNVAFVTWLGRPLGDRWWLPDVFAGRVRHLVVARAVLILVTFAINHFWSLHEWMFTKAFARYKLTPMFSLGDGVRSDFLVLFLTWTEVVASLLNVPMAPIVPIVVYLVCYEYSQVLVAALDSTSMEHAVRAVINDMYIRNLVNFSPTGMNLWTRYRLTGDDPPSWLFATEFIWFFAPCLGMVGLLLAYKCVLLVVTLPRAVVDADISAVATVPADQLHTIATVPLGFLDHFVSASPMRGLVSVRPMPFQFEATAFQVDKSNLWRAGWVLLDSQFLVCIDDLPRIFLNVVAGATLVKIYCCAVVLDPETRKLFLLPRLVPLYTGDLSLRSLFWLRLDTLWVKKVLVGENLSTSRRMPETYKPDKVTPEAGPRPQDIRPRTNGK
;
A
#
# COMPACT_ATOMS: atom_id res chain seq x y z
N MET A 1 0.74 -49.86 16.35
CA MET A 1 0.84 -49.68 17.82
C MET A 1 2.21 -50.05 18.39
N GLY A 2 2.91 -51.10 17.92
CA GLY A 2 4.17 -51.57 18.53
C GLY A 2 5.34 -50.58 18.65
N TYR A 3 5.36 -49.48 17.88
CA TYR A 3 6.42 -48.44 17.94
C TYR A 3 6.09 -47.24 18.85
N MET A 4 4.82 -47.05 19.22
CA MET A 4 4.39 -45.87 20.00
C MET A 4 4.84 -45.98 21.47
N LEU A 5 4.81 -47.18 22.03
CA LEU A 5 5.25 -47.42 23.41
C LEU A 5 6.78 -47.20 23.57
N PRO A 6 7.65 -47.72 22.68
CA PRO A 6 9.07 -47.35 22.67
C PRO A 6 9.32 -45.85 22.47
N LEU A 7 8.54 -45.18 21.62
CA LEU A 7 8.65 -43.73 21.43
C LEU A 7 8.34 -42.98 22.72
N LEU A 8 7.25 -43.32 23.41
CA LEU A 8 6.88 -42.72 24.68
C LEU A 8 7.92 -43.00 25.77
N GLN A 9 8.47 -44.22 25.83
CA GLN A 9 9.56 -44.54 26.77
C GLN A 9 10.79 -43.64 26.54
N ARG A 10 11.16 -43.38 25.28
CA ARG A 10 12.30 -42.49 24.98
C ARG A 10 12.05 -41.04 25.35
N ILE A 11 10.80 -40.57 25.23
CA ILE A 11 10.42 -39.23 25.71
C ILE A 11 10.61 -39.17 27.23
N LEU A 12 10.15 -40.18 27.96
CA LEU A 12 10.34 -40.29 29.40
C LEU A 12 11.84 -40.33 29.78
N ASP A 13 12.63 -41.16 29.10
CA ASP A 13 14.07 -41.25 29.32
C ASP A 13 14.75 -39.87 29.12
N GLY A 14 14.29 -39.10 28.13
CA GLY A 14 14.76 -37.74 27.84
C GLY A 14 14.43 -36.71 28.93
N MET A 15 13.43 -36.93 29.77
CA MET A 15 13.08 -36.04 30.90
C MET A 15 14.12 -36.11 32.02
N GLY A 16 15.01 -37.12 32.03
CA GLY A 16 16.09 -37.30 33.00
C GLY A 16 15.65 -37.56 34.45
N SER A 17 14.41 -37.20 34.82
CA SER A 17 13.87 -37.28 36.17
C SER A 17 12.68 -38.24 36.31
N SER A 18 12.13 -38.79 35.22
CA SER A 18 11.02 -39.72 35.32
C SER A 18 11.55 -41.13 35.62
N SER A 19 11.35 -41.61 36.84
CA SER A 19 11.55 -43.03 37.23
C SER A 19 10.52 -43.98 36.57
N ILE A 20 9.87 -43.53 35.51
CA ILE A 20 8.72 -44.18 34.88
C ILE A 20 9.27 -45.10 33.80
N ASN A 21 9.25 -46.39 34.12
CA ASN A 21 9.55 -47.45 33.17
C ASN A 21 8.24 -48.16 32.80
N LEU A 22 7.80 -47.94 31.56
CA LEU A 22 6.56 -48.50 31.02
C LEU A 22 6.64 -50.00 30.76
N VAL A 23 7.84 -50.58 30.78
CA VAL A 23 8.12 -52.01 30.59
C VAL A 23 8.42 -52.72 31.92
N ALA A 24 8.44 -51.98 33.05
CA ALA A 24 8.72 -52.57 34.35
C ALA A 24 7.62 -53.53 34.81
N THR A 25 8.05 -54.58 35.51
CA THR A 25 7.19 -55.50 36.25
C THR A 25 7.54 -55.42 37.74
N PRO A 26 6.57 -55.10 38.63
CA PRO A 26 5.15 -54.84 38.38
C PRO A 26 4.88 -53.53 37.64
N LEU A 27 3.74 -53.46 36.94
CA LEU A 27 3.29 -52.24 36.25
C LEU A 27 3.11 -51.09 37.23
N THR A 28 3.73 -49.95 36.95
CA THR A 28 3.65 -48.74 37.78
C THR A 28 2.72 -47.68 37.21
N HIS A 29 2.48 -47.71 35.89
CA HIS A 29 1.67 -46.72 35.18
C HIS A 29 0.83 -47.38 34.08
N VAL A 30 -0.30 -46.76 33.77
CA VAL A 30 -1.20 -47.11 32.66
C VAL A 30 -1.05 -46.04 31.58
N VAL A 31 -0.93 -46.48 30.33
CA VAL A 31 -0.81 -45.60 29.16
C VAL A 31 -2.08 -45.67 28.34
N TRP A 32 -2.68 -44.52 28.07
CA TRP A 32 -3.75 -44.36 27.09
C TRP A 32 -3.21 -43.60 25.88
N ILE A 33 -3.31 -44.17 24.69
CA ILE A 33 -2.94 -43.47 23.44
C ILE A 33 -4.23 -42.97 22.81
N ASP A 34 -4.36 -41.63 22.74
CA ASP A 34 -5.56 -40.97 22.25
C ASP A 34 -5.63 -41.06 20.72
N CYS A 35 -4.56 -40.62 20.06
CA CYS A 35 -4.40 -40.68 18.62
C CYS A 35 -3.04 -41.31 18.27
N GLY A 36 -3.05 -42.14 17.23
CA GLY A 36 -1.82 -42.74 16.70
C GLY A 36 -0.93 -41.70 16.06
N TYR A 37 0.38 -41.89 16.18
CA TYR A 37 1.37 -41.04 15.50
C TYR A 37 1.90 -41.73 14.26
N ASP A 38 1.51 -41.24 13.10
CA ASP A 38 1.87 -41.81 11.82
C ASP A 38 3.03 -41.06 11.14
N GLY A 39 3.52 -39.99 11.80
CA GLY A 39 4.57 -39.11 11.27
C GLY A 39 5.92 -39.78 11.01
N ARG A 40 6.25 -40.89 11.67
CA ARG A 40 7.43 -41.69 11.29
C ARG A 40 7.18 -42.61 10.09
N ARG A 41 5.95 -43.11 9.95
CA ARG A 41 5.58 -44.09 8.93
C ARG A 41 5.29 -43.42 7.59
N PHE A 42 4.59 -42.29 7.64
CA PHE A 42 4.16 -41.54 6.46
C PHE A 42 4.89 -40.20 6.31
N GLN A 43 5.80 -39.86 7.23
CA GLN A 43 6.49 -38.56 7.22
C GLN A 43 5.49 -37.40 7.19
N ASP A 44 4.43 -37.54 7.98
CA ASP A 44 3.26 -36.68 7.98
C ASP A 44 3.25 -35.68 9.14
N THR A 45 2.13 -34.94 9.23
CA THR A 45 1.92 -33.91 10.23
C THR A 45 1.18 -34.30 11.49
N SER A 46 1.03 -35.60 11.74
CA SER A 46 0.25 -36.09 12.86
C SER A 46 0.86 -35.65 14.20
N THR A 47 -0.02 -35.24 15.11
CA THR A 47 0.33 -35.05 16.51
C THR A 47 0.21 -36.39 17.21
N PHE A 48 1.23 -36.77 17.96
CA PHE A 48 1.13 -37.88 18.90
C PHE A 48 0.52 -37.36 20.20
N LYS A 49 -0.57 -37.97 20.66
CA LYS A 49 -1.14 -37.67 21.96
C LYS A 49 -1.29 -38.93 22.81
N ALA A 50 -0.71 -38.89 24.00
CA ALA A 50 -0.78 -39.97 24.97
C ALA A 50 -0.99 -39.44 26.38
N TYR A 51 -1.65 -40.23 27.21
CA TYR A 51 -1.82 -39.98 28.62
C TYR A 51 -1.15 -41.09 29.43
N VAL A 52 -0.39 -40.70 30.45
CA VAL A 52 0.24 -41.62 31.39
C VAL A 52 -0.35 -41.34 32.76
N VAL A 53 -0.92 -42.38 33.37
CA VAL A 53 -1.55 -42.31 34.69
C VAL A 53 -0.87 -43.29 35.62
N ASP A 54 -0.56 -42.90 36.84
CA ASP A 54 -0.04 -43.81 37.85
C ASP A 54 -1.11 -44.84 38.29
N ILE A 55 -0.69 -46.03 38.68
CA ILE A 55 -1.64 -47.07 39.16
C ILE A 55 -2.42 -46.64 40.41
N HIS A 56 -1.88 -45.69 41.19
CA HIS A 56 -2.53 -45.15 42.37
C HIS A 56 -3.50 -44.00 42.05
N MET A 57 -3.65 -43.63 40.77
CA MET A 57 -4.55 -42.59 40.30
C MET A 57 -4.35 -41.25 41.02
N THR A 58 -3.10 -40.89 41.31
CA THR A 58 -2.73 -39.63 41.95
C THR A 58 -2.32 -38.58 40.93
N GLN A 59 -1.64 -38.96 39.84
CA GLN A 59 -1.09 -38.04 38.86
C GLN A 59 -1.38 -38.51 37.43
N MET A 60 -1.68 -37.54 36.59
CA MET A 60 -1.93 -37.73 35.17
C MET A 60 -0.99 -36.82 34.38
N MET A 61 -0.34 -37.38 33.36
CA MET A 61 0.51 -36.64 32.43
C MET A 61 -0.07 -36.76 31.02
N SER A 62 -0.19 -35.62 30.32
CA SER A 62 -0.51 -35.58 28.90
C SER A 62 0.75 -35.25 28.11
N PHE A 63 1.03 -36.06 27.10
CA PHE A 63 2.13 -35.91 26.16
C PHE A 63 1.57 -35.47 24.82
N ALA A 64 2.05 -34.35 24.31
CA ALA A 64 1.78 -33.88 22.95
C ALA A 64 3.11 -33.74 22.21
N LEU A 65 3.36 -34.64 21.25
CA LEU A 65 4.52 -34.57 20.37
C LEU A 65 4.09 -34.15 18.97
N VAL A 66 4.75 -33.13 18.45
CA VAL A 66 4.48 -32.57 17.13
C VAL A 66 5.80 -32.47 16.36
N THR A 67 5.81 -32.91 15.12
CA THR A 67 6.94 -32.68 14.22
C THR A 67 6.94 -31.22 13.78
N MET A 68 8.03 -30.49 13.95
CA MET A 68 8.13 -29.06 13.65
C MET A 68 9.50 -28.73 13.05
N ASN A 69 9.71 -27.48 12.66
CA ASN A 69 11.02 -26.98 12.26
C ASN A 69 11.62 -26.16 13.41
N ALA A 70 12.93 -26.23 13.56
CA ALA A 70 13.70 -25.46 14.53
C ALA A 70 14.84 -24.71 13.84
N TRP A 71 14.91 -23.40 14.08
CA TRP A 71 16.10 -22.63 13.78
C TRP A 71 17.12 -22.79 14.91
N ARG A 72 18.29 -23.33 14.58
CA ARG A 72 19.39 -23.55 15.52
C ARG A 72 20.32 -22.34 15.54
N SER A 73 20.31 -21.60 16.65
CA SER A 73 21.14 -20.39 16.80
C SER A 73 22.64 -20.65 16.62
N ARG A 74 23.14 -21.81 17.06
CA ARG A 74 24.57 -22.14 17.02
C ARG A 74 25.08 -22.44 15.61
N PHE A 75 24.26 -23.09 14.79
CA PHE A 75 24.62 -23.55 13.44
C PHE A 75 24.06 -22.65 12.34
N ASN A 76 23.16 -21.74 12.70
CA ASN A 76 22.49 -20.82 11.78
C ASN A 76 21.78 -21.57 10.63
N MET A 77 21.09 -22.65 10.99
CA MET A 77 20.38 -23.53 10.05
C MET A 77 19.04 -23.97 10.62
N GLU A 78 18.09 -24.23 9.72
CA GLU A 78 16.80 -24.82 10.04
C GLU A 78 16.88 -26.34 9.94
N VAL A 79 16.34 -27.04 10.94
CA VAL A 79 16.28 -28.51 10.99
C VAL A 79 14.89 -28.97 11.43
N GLN A 80 14.51 -30.20 11.09
CA GLN A 80 13.29 -30.80 11.61
C GLN A 80 13.50 -31.30 13.04
N VAL A 81 12.47 -31.14 13.86
CA VAL A 81 12.50 -31.54 15.27
C VAL A 81 11.18 -32.15 15.70
N GLY A 82 11.22 -33.01 16.71
CA GLY A 82 10.06 -33.51 17.43
C GLY A 82 9.91 -32.71 18.71
N ALA A 83 9.02 -31.73 18.71
CA ALA A 83 8.74 -30.90 19.88
C ALA A 83 7.72 -31.59 20.77
N VAL A 84 8.07 -31.81 22.04
CA VAL A 84 7.20 -32.48 23.02
C VAL A 84 6.84 -31.51 24.13
N ILE A 85 5.55 -31.45 24.44
CA ILE A 85 5.03 -30.78 25.63
C ILE A 85 4.40 -31.84 26.52
N VAL A 86 4.85 -31.89 27.77
CA VAL A 86 4.32 -32.74 28.81
C VAL A 86 3.60 -31.87 29.83
N SER A 87 2.29 -32.00 29.93
CA SER A 87 1.47 -31.34 30.94
C SER A 87 1.18 -32.31 32.08
N THR A 88 1.53 -31.93 33.32
CA THR A 88 1.30 -32.77 34.51
C THR A 88 0.23 -32.15 35.40
N ALA A 89 -0.72 -32.98 35.83
CA ALA A 89 -1.83 -32.59 36.69
C ALA A 89 -2.06 -33.64 37.79
N ASN A 90 -2.53 -33.18 38.96
CA ASN A 90 -2.89 -34.06 40.08
C ASN A 90 -4.39 -34.38 40.00
N LEU A 91 -4.73 -35.67 39.98
CA LEU A 91 -6.10 -36.13 39.78
C LEU A 91 -7.05 -35.64 40.90
N SER A 92 -6.53 -35.47 42.12
CA SER A 92 -7.31 -34.94 43.26
C SER A 92 -7.79 -33.49 43.09
N GLN A 93 -7.20 -32.74 42.17
CA GLN A 93 -7.54 -31.34 41.91
C GLN A 93 -8.64 -31.17 40.85
N PHE A 94 -9.04 -32.25 40.18
CA PHE A 94 -10.18 -32.23 39.27
C PHE A 94 -11.48 -32.34 40.06
N ALA A 95 -12.47 -31.53 39.69
CA ALA A 95 -13.81 -31.56 40.25
C ALA A 95 -14.86 -31.38 39.15
N LEU A 96 -16.07 -31.88 39.40
CA LEU A 96 -17.23 -31.58 38.56
C LEU A 96 -17.73 -30.18 38.91
N GLY A 97 -17.97 -29.35 37.90
CA GLY A 97 -18.41 -27.96 38.10
C GLY A 97 -19.19 -27.42 36.92
N SER A 98 -20.25 -26.65 37.21
CA SER A 98 -21.12 -26.04 36.20
C SER A 98 -20.42 -25.02 35.28
N ASN A 99 -19.29 -24.48 35.75
CA ASN A 99 -18.53 -23.44 35.04
C ASN A 99 -17.33 -24.00 34.28
N GLY A 100 -17.10 -25.31 34.36
CA GLY A 100 -15.98 -25.99 33.73
C GLY A 100 -16.25 -26.37 32.28
N LYS A 101 -15.22 -26.31 31.44
CA LYS A 101 -15.30 -26.85 30.08
C LYS A 101 -15.51 -28.37 30.19
N TYR A 102 -16.49 -28.91 29.45
CA TYR A 102 -16.94 -30.31 29.59
C TYR A 102 -17.49 -30.69 30.99
N GLY A 103 -17.87 -29.70 31.81
CA GLY A 103 -18.36 -29.93 33.17
C GLY A 103 -17.26 -30.29 34.19
N VAL A 104 -15.99 -30.16 33.80
CA VAL A 104 -14.82 -30.45 34.64
C VAL A 104 -14.05 -29.16 34.91
N VAL A 105 -13.63 -28.97 36.16
CA VAL A 105 -12.82 -27.83 36.62
C VAL A 105 -11.55 -28.37 37.28
N TYR A 106 -10.44 -27.66 37.14
CA TYR A 106 -9.18 -27.98 37.80
C TYR A 106 -8.78 -26.87 38.79
N ALA A 107 -8.48 -27.25 40.02
CA ALA A 107 -8.02 -26.34 41.07
C ALA A 107 -6.49 -26.19 41.05
N GLY A 108 -5.97 -25.43 40.07
CA GLY A 108 -4.53 -25.16 39.93
C GLY A 108 -4.12 -24.75 38.52
N THR A 109 -2.82 -24.83 38.22
CA THR A 109 -2.26 -24.57 36.88
C THR A 109 -1.42 -25.75 36.39
N SER A 110 -1.42 -25.98 35.08
CA SER A 110 -0.59 -26.99 34.43
C SER A 110 0.89 -26.73 34.68
N LYS A 111 1.63 -27.77 35.07
CA LYS A 111 3.10 -27.75 35.04
C LYS A 111 3.56 -28.34 33.71
N TYR A 112 4.31 -27.55 32.94
CA TYR A 112 4.85 -27.97 31.65
C TYR A 112 6.30 -28.42 31.78
N HIS A 113 6.61 -29.51 31.09
CA HIS A 113 7.96 -29.95 30.81
C HIS A 113 8.10 -30.11 29.30
N THR A 114 9.15 -29.54 28.72
CA THR A 114 9.31 -29.46 27.27
C THR A 114 10.56 -30.23 26.85
N LEU A 115 10.44 -31.03 25.79
CA LEU A 115 11.56 -31.76 25.22
C LEU A 115 11.63 -31.55 23.71
N VAL A 116 12.81 -31.75 23.15
CA VAL A 116 13.01 -31.69 21.71
C VAL A 116 13.90 -32.83 21.24
N ALA A 117 13.50 -33.53 20.20
CA ALA A 117 14.36 -34.43 19.45
C ALA A 117 14.79 -33.75 18.15
N ILE A 118 16.08 -33.60 17.91
CA ILE A 118 16.63 -33.04 16.66
C ILE A 118 16.66 -34.14 15.60
N ASP A 119 16.43 -33.81 14.33
CA ASP A 119 16.41 -34.74 13.18
C ASP A 119 15.26 -35.76 13.21
N PHE A 120 14.30 -35.53 14.11
CA PHE A 120 13.03 -36.24 14.14
C PHE A 120 12.11 -35.72 13.00
N PRO A 121 11.42 -36.59 12.26
CA PRO A 121 11.18 -38.00 12.50
C PRO A 121 12.06 -38.94 11.66
N TYR A 122 13.09 -38.42 10.99
CA TYR A 122 13.88 -39.16 9.99
C TYR A 122 14.74 -40.26 10.61
N GLU A 123 15.36 -39.94 11.75
CA GLU A 123 16.20 -40.89 12.47
C GLU A 123 15.38 -41.65 13.52
N HIS A 124 15.37 -42.98 13.41
CA HIS A 124 14.58 -43.84 14.28
C HIS A 124 14.99 -43.71 15.76
N ASP A 125 16.28 -43.55 16.07
CA ASP A 125 16.80 -43.58 17.44
C ASP A 125 17.21 -42.21 17.99
N THR A 126 16.56 -41.16 17.49
CA THR A 126 16.75 -39.78 17.98
C THR A 126 16.43 -39.63 19.47
N PRO A 127 17.40 -39.18 20.29
CA PRO A 127 17.17 -38.92 21.69
C PRO A 127 16.34 -37.65 21.88
N PHE A 128 15.46 -37.66 22.88
CA PHE A 128 14.78 -36.44 23.33
C PHE A 128 15.65 -35.72 24.36
N HIS A 129 15.89 -34.44 24.12
CA HIS A 129 16.65 -33.58 25.00
C HIS A 129 15.72 -32.67 25.80
N ASP A 130 15.91 -32.63 27.10
CA ASP A 130 15.20 -31.73 28.01
C ASP A 130 15.52 -30.25 27.69
N THR A 131 14.49 -29.40 27.74
CA THR A 131 14.57 -27.99 27.39
C THR A 131 14.01 -27.06 28.46
N ILE A 132 14.42 -25.80 28.41
CA ILE A 132 13.83 -24.69 29.16
C ILE A 132 12.97 -23.90 28.18
N ALA A 133 11.67 -23.78 28.48
CA ALA A 133 10.76 -22.94 27.72
C ALA A 133 10.86 -21.48 28.18
N ASP A 134 11.61 -20.65 27.45
CA ASP A 134 11.78 -19.22 27.77
C ASP A 134 10.58 -18.37 27.31
N GLY A 135 9.71 -18.92 26.45
CA GLY A 135 8.46 -18.29 26.03
C GLY A 135 8.12 -18.54 24.56
N VAL A 136 7.29 -17.65 24.00
CA VAL A 136 6.91 -17.62 22.58
C VAL A 136 7.34 -16.28 21.99
N LEU A 137 8.07 -16.32 20.88
CA LEU A 137 8.51 -15.13 20.15
C LEU A 137 7.31 -14.37 19.53
N PRO A 138 7.43 -13.05 19.29
CA PRO A 138 6.40 -12.27 18.58
C PRO A 138 6.05 -12.81 17.19
N THR A 139 6.96 -13.59 16.59
CA THR A 139 6.78 -14.27 15.30
C THR A 139 5.97 -15.57 15.39
N ASN A 140 5.42 -15.90 16.57
CA ASN A 140 4.69 -17.13 16.90
C ASN A 140 5.54 -18.40 16.72
N GLN A 141 6.68 -18.42 17.40
CA GLN A 141 7.62 -19.53 17.46
C GLN A 141 7.97 -19.78 18.93
N TYR A 142 8.13 -21.02 19.35
CA TYR A 142 8.67 -21.29 20.68
C TYR A 142 10.11 -20.80 20.76
N GLN A 143 10.47 -20.22 21.90
CA GLN A 143 11.86 -19.95 22.26
C GLN A 143 12.27 -20.94 23.35
N TRP A 144 12.92 -22.03 22.94
CA TRP A 144 13.38 -23.08 23.86
C TRP A 144 14.90 -23.10 23.92
N ARG A 145 15.45 -23.46 25.07
CA ARG A 145 16.89 -23.73 25.23
C ARG A 145 17.15 -25.15 25.66
N LEU A 146 18.09 -25.82 24.99
CA LEU A 146 18.57 -27.14 25.41
C LEU A 146 19.27 -27.05 26.77
N LYS A 147 18.87 -27.85 27.76
CA LYS A 147 19.51 -27.82 29.10
C LYS A 147 20.96 -28.27 29.07
N SER A 148 21.30 -29.22 28.21
CA SER A 148 22.64 -29.83 28.12
C SER A 148 23.68 -28.89 27.52
N THR A 149 23.32 -28.13 26.48
CA THR A 149 24.26 -27.29 25.70
C THR A 149 24.01 -25.79 25.85
N ASN A 150 22.90 -25.39 26.47
CA ASN A 150 22.42 -24.01 26.52
C ASN A 150 22.19 -23.37 25.13
N GLU A 151 21.99 -24.19 24.08
CA GLU A 151 21.68 -23.72 22.73
C GLU A 151 20.22 -23.26 22.62
N SER A 152 19.99 -22.08 22.03
CA SER A 152 18.65 -21.56 21.77
C SER A 152 18.10 -22.09 20.45
N LEU A 153 16.83 -22.50 20.48
CA LEU A 153 16.04 -23.03 19.38
C LEU A 153 14.78 -22.18 19.20
N ALA A 154 14.52 -21.73 17.97
CA ALA A 154 13.25 -21.12 17.60
C ALA A 154 12.41 -22.14 16.83
N ILE A 155 11.33 -22.65 17.43
CA ILE A 155 10.61 -23.84 16.93
C ILE A 155 9.20 -23.47 16.48
N ASN A 156 8.77 -23.95 15.31
CA ASN A 156 7.41 -23.78 14.79
C ASN A 156 7.05 -24.80 13.71
N GLY A 157 5.75 -25.04 13.52
CA GLY A 157 5.22 -25.64 12.30
C GLY A 157 5.01 -24.58 11.20
N TYR A 158 4.95 -25.02 9.94
CA TYR A 158 4.53 -24.19 8.82
C TYR A 158 3.29 -24.75 8.14
N SER A 159 2.43 -23.84 7.68
CA SER A 159 1.34 -24.13 6.75
C SER A 159 1.24 -22.98 5.77
N GLY A 160 1.10 -23.22 4.49
CA GLY A 160 0.96 -22.19 3.47
C GLY A 160 1.54 -22.60 2.13
N TYR A 161 1.74 -21.62 1.27
CA TYR A 161 2.13 -21.84 -0.11
C TYR A 161 3.23 -20.88 -0.56
N TYR A 162 3.95 -21.26 -1.61
CA TYR A 162 4.97 -20.43 -2.24
C TYR A 162 4.93 -20.56 -3.76
N ARG A 163 5.44 -19.53 -4.46
CA ARG A 163 5.64 -19.53 -5.90
C ARG A 163 7.13 -19.46 -6.21
N GLY A 164 7.59 -20.30 -7.13
CA GLY A 164 9.01 -20.37 -7.48
C GLY A 164 9.84 -20.98 -6.35
N ASN A 165 10.26 -20.16 -5.40
CA ASN A 165 11.08 -20.53 -4.23
C ASN A 165 10.46 -19.98 -2.92
N GLN A 166 10.66 -20.68 -1.81
CA GLN A 166 10.13 -20.34 -0.48
C GLN A 166 10.65 -19.01 0.07
N ASP A 167 11.80 -18.56 -0.41
CA ASP A 167 12.42 -17.28 -0.05
C ASP A 167 12.11 -16.14 -1.04
N ASP A 168 11.48 -16.45 -2.17
CA ASP A 168 11.17 -15.47 -3.21
C ASP A 168 9.76 -14.89 -3.00
N GLN A 169 8.74 -15.76 -3.05
CA GLN A 169 7.34 -15.39 -2.89
C GLN A 169 6.60 -16.48 -2.10
N GLY A 170 6.19 -16.18 -0.87
CA GLY A 170 5.52 -17.16 -0.02
C GLY A 170 4.58 -16.53 1.00
N SER A 171 3.41 -17.12 1.17
CA SER A 171 2.43 -16.74 2.19
C SER A 171 2.17 -17.94 3.08
N PHE A 172 2.34 -17.75 4.39
CA PHE A 172 2.38 -18.87 5.31
C PHE A 172 2.05 -18.48 6.74
N VAL A 173 1.56 -19.45 7.47
CA VAL A 173 1.34 -19.39 8.90
C VAL A 173 2.48 -20.11 9.61
N ARG A 174 2.99 -19.49 10.66
CA ARG A 174 3.77 -20.17 11.70
C ARG A 174 2.81 -20.57 12.80
N TYR A 175 2.85 -21.83 13.22
CA TYR A 175 2.00 -22.30 14.30
C TYR A 175 2.77 -23.07 15.37
N VAL A 176 2.23 -23.02 16.57
CA VAL A 176 2.72 -23.67 17.77
C VAL A 176 1.54 -24.19 18.59
N LEU A 177 1.75 -25.24 19.38
CA LEU A 177 0.76 -25.70 20.36
C LEU A 177 0.72 -24.71 21.53
N GLY A 178 -0.46 -24.23 21.90
CA GLY A 178 -0.60 -23.31 23.03
C GLY A 178 -0.56 -24.05 24.36
N MET A 179 0.32 -23.60 25.26
CA MET A 179 0.35 -24.01 26.66
C MET A 179 -0.64 -23.13 27.45
N SER A 180 -1.87 -23.61 27.65
CA SER A 180 -2.99 -22.78 28.11
C SER A 180 -2.97 -22.43 29.60
N GLY A 181 -2.20 -23.16 30.39
CA GLY A 181 -2.17 -23.14 31.85
C GLY A 181 -3.30 -23.93 32.52
N ASP A 182 -4.31 -24.38 31.76
CA ASP A 182 -5.47 -25.14 32.25
C ASP A 182 -5.37 -26.62 31.85
N PRO A 183 -5.21 -27.54 32.82
CA PRO A 183 -5.14 -28.97 32.54
C PRO A 183 -6.38 -29.52 31.86
N VAL A 184 -7.57 -29.01 32.15
CA VAL A 184 -8.79 -29.51 31.50
C VAL A 184 -8.70 -29.30 30.00
N ARG A 185 -8.23 -28.12 29.59
CA ARG A 185 -8.04 -27.79 28.18
C ARG A 185 -6.86 -28.52 27.55
N ASP A 186 -5.71 -28.54 28.20
CA ASP A 186 -4.51 -29.20 27.63
C ASP A 186 -4.76 -30.70 27.39
N PHE A 187 -5.56 -31.32 28.26
CA PHE A 187 -5.90 -32.74 28.14
C PHE A 187 -7.02 -32.96 27.13
N ALA A 188 -8.03 -32.08 27.05
CA ALA A 188 -9.17 -32.30 26.16
C ALA A 188 -8.98 -31.76 24.72
N GLU A 189 -8.18 -30.72 24.51
CA GLU A 189 -8.11 -29.98 23.24
C GLU A 189 -6.69 -29.78 22.74
N GLU A 190 -6.50 -29.91 21.43
CA GLU A 190 -5.28 -29.51 20.74
C GLU A 190 -5.41 -28.06 20.29
N PHE A 191 -4.86 -27.14 21.06
CA PHE A 191 -4.93 -25.71 20.73
C PHE A 191 -3.70 -25.27 19.94
N PHE A 192 -3.88 -24.95 18.66
CA PHE A 192 -2.82 -24.37 17.83
C PHE A 192 -2.93 -22.85 17.78
N SER A 193 -1.92 -22.15 18.32
CA SER A 193 -1.71 -20.72 18.06
C SER A 193 -1.06 -20.55 16.70
N SER A 194 -1.62 -19.68 15.86
CA SER A 194 -1.17 -19.45 14.48
C SER A 194 -1.02 -17.97 14.17
N LEU A 195 0.01 -17.61 13.41
CA LEU A 195 0.25 -16.25 12.92
C LEU A 195 0.67 -16.28 11.45
N GLY A 196 -0.02 -15.50 10.62
CA GLY A 196 0.28 -15.33 9.20
C GLY A 196 1.50 -14.44 8.95
N HIS A 197 2.26 -14.81 7.93
CA HIS A 197 3.47 -14.16 7.43
C HIS A 197 3.44 -14.14 5.91
N SER A 198 4.08 -13.14 5.32
CA SER A 198 4.26 -13.01 3.88
C SER A 198 5.73 -12.70 3.57
N LYS A 199 6.22 -13.26 2.46
CA LYS A 199 7.48 -12.93 1.83
C LYS A 199 7.21 -12.59 0.37
N ASP A 200 7.71 -11.45 -0.07
CA ASP A 200 7.69 -11.01 -1.47
C ASP A 200 8.98 -10.26 -1.79
N SER A 201 9.84 -10.87 -2.61
CA SER A 201 11.11 -10.30 -3.08
C SER A 201 10.94 -9.08 -4.00
N TRP A 202 9.75 -8.89 -4.58
CA TRP A 202 9.42 -7.77 -5.47
C TRP A 202 8.67 -6.64 -4.76
N ALA A 203 8.41 -6.77 -3.46
CA ALA A 203 7.70 -5.75 -2.67
C ALA A 203 8.37 -4.36 -2.73
N TRP A 204 9.69 -4.30 -2.91
CA TRP A 204 10.41 -3.03 -3.06
C TRP A 204 10.00 -2.25 -4.31
N VAL A 205 9.61 -2.91 -5.40
CA VAL A 205 9.11 -2.26 -6.62
C VAL A 205 7.81 -1.53 -6.33
N GLN A 206 6.87 -2.22 -5.66
CA GLN A 206 5.62 -1.61 -5.22
C GLN A 206 5.88 -0.46 -4.23
N GLY A 207 6.84 -0.62 -3.33
CA GLY A 207 7.31 0.42 -2.42
C GLY A 207 7.80 1.68 -3.14
N LEU A 208 8.58 1.54 -4.21
CA LEU A 208 9.05 2.67 -5.03
C LEU A 208 7.91 3.38 -5.76
N VAL A 209 6.95 2.63 -6.31
CA VAL A 209 5.76 3.21 -6.97
C VAL A 209 4.92 4.00 -5.97
N ILE A 210 4.69 3.44 -4.77
CA ILE A 210 3.98 4.12 -3.69
C ILE A 210 4.74 5.38 -3.28
N ALA A 211 6.05 5.29 -3.03
CA ALA A 211 6.87 6.43 -2.61
C ALA A 211 6.86 7.57 -3.65
N PHE A 212 7.06 7.26 -4.93
CA PHE A 212 7.05 8.25 -6.02
C PHE A 212 5.72 9.02 -6.07
N VAL A 213 4.60 8.31 -5.97
CA VAL A 213 3.27 8.93 -6.00
C VAL A 213 3.02 9.72 -4.74
N CYS A 214 3.29 9.14 -3.57
CA CYS A 214 3.07 9.79 -2.28
C CYS A 214 3.80 11.12 -2.24
N VAL A 215 5.09 11.17 -2.61
CA VAL A 215 5.87 12.41 -2.62
C VAL A 215 5.25 13.45 -3.56
N ARG A 216 4.86 13.06 -4.79
CA ARG A 216 4.28 14.02 -5.77
C ARG A 216 2.89 14.51 -5.37
N THR A 217 2.05 13.63 -4.83
CA THR A 217 0.69 13.97 -4.38
C THR A 217 0.74 14.82 -3.12
N TRP A 218 1.55 14.44 -2.12
CA TRP A 218 1.73 15.21 -0.90
C TRP A 218 2.31 16.60 -1.16
N PHE A 219 3.30 16.70 -2.04
CA PHE A 219 3.86 18.00 -2.42
C PHE A 219 2.77 18.93 -2.99
N ARG A 220 1.93 18.43 -3.89
CA ARG A 220 0.85 19.23 -4.49
C ARG A 220 -0.25 19.57 -3.48
N LEU A 221 -0.58 18.65 -2.57
CA LEU A 221 -1.51 18.91 -1.48
C LEU A 221 -0.96 20.00 -0.55
N ALA A 222 0.33 19.94 -0.20
CA ALA A 222 0.98 20.94 0.62
C ALA A 222 0.99 22.32 -0.06
N VAL A 223 1.29 22.37 -1.36
CA VAL A 223 1.19 23.61 -2.15
C VAL A 223 -0.25 24.14 -2.18
N ALA A 224 -1.25 23.27 -2.36
CA ALA A 224 -2.66 23.66 -2.36
C ALA A 224 -3.07 24.26 -1.01
N VAL A 225 -2.68 23.63 0.10
CA VAL A 225 -2.95 24.12 1.46
C VAL A 225 -2.23 25.45 1.71
N ASN A 226 -0.96 25.57 1.31
CA ASN A 226 -0.19 26.81 1.45
C ASN A 226 -0.83 27.96 0.66
N VAL A 227 -1.19 27.73 -0.61
CA VAL A 227 -1.88 28.71 -1.44
C VAL A 227 -3.21 29.10 -0.83
N ALA A 228 -4.01 28.14 -0.36
CA ALA A 228 -5.29 28.43 0.28
C ALA A 228 -5.11 29.32 1.52
N PHE A 229 -4.11 29.01 2.34
CA PHE A 229 -3.78 29.71 3.58
C PHE A 229 -3.24 31.13 3.35
N VAL A 230 -2.25 31.30 2.46
CA VAL A 230 -1.68 32.61 2.12
C VAL A 230 -2.72 33.48 1.43
N THR A 231 -3.52 32.90 0.53
CA THR A 231 -4.63 33.62 -0.11
C THR A 231 -5.69 34.00 0.91
N TRP A 232 -5.89 33.23 2.00
CA TRP A 232 -6.79 33.59 3.11
C TRP A 232 -6.25 34.74 3.96
N LEU A 233 -4.95 34.75 4.28
CA LEU A 233 -4.30 35.83 5.01
C LEU A 233 -4.38 37.19 4.29
N GLY A 234 -4.38 37.17 2.95
CA GLY A 234 -4.39 38.38 2.12
C GLY A 234 -5.78 38.95 1.78
N ARG A 235 -6.87 38.46 2.37
CA ARG A 235 -8.24 38.86 1.97
C ARG A 235 -8.77 40.08 2.73
N PRO A 236 -9.52 40.98 2.07
CA PRO A 236 -10.38 41.93 2.76
C PRO A 236 -11.49 41.19 3.53
N LEU A 237 -11.89 41.71 4.70
CA LEU A 237 -12.97 41.15 5.53
C LEU A 237 -14.25 40.99 4.68
N GLY A 238 -14.74 39.75 4.52
CA GLY A 238 -16.01 39.45 3.85
C GLY A 238 -15.91 38.51 2.64
N ASP A 239 -14.70 38.21 2.13
CA ASP A 239 -14.54 37.33 0.97
C ASP A 239 -14.63 35.84 1.34
N ARG A 240 -15.30 35.03 0.51
CA ARG A 240 -15.59 33.61 0.80
C ARG A 240 -14.35 32.75 0.75
N TRP A 241 -14.21 31.80 1.69
CA TRP A 241 -13.12 30.82 1.71
C TRP A 241 -13.01 30.09 0.37
N TRP A 242 -11.81 30.09 -0.22
CA TRP A 242 -11.54 29.49 -1.53
C TRP A 242 -10.50 28.41 -1.35
N LEU A 243 -10.85 27.18 -1.73
CA LEU A 243 -10.01 26.00 -1.70
C LEU A 243 -9.63 25.63 -3.14
N PRO A 244 -8.34 25.51 -3.46
CA PRO A 244 -7.90 25.07 -4.77
C PRO A 244 -8.35 23.62 -5.05
N ASP A 245 -8.69 23.33 -6.31
CA ASP A 245 -9.05 21.99 -6.75
C ASP A 245 -7.84 21.06 -6.74
N VAL A 246 -7.75 20.15 -5.78
CA VAL A 246 -6.65 19.18 -5.66
C VAL A 246 -6.65 18.18 -6.83
N PHE A 247 -7.79 17.95 -7.50
CA PHE A 247 -7.91 17.06 -8.67
C PHE A 247 -7.78 17.81 -10.01
N ALA A 248 -7.20 19.01 -10.02
CA ALA A 248 -6.88 19.77 -11.23
C ALA A 248 -6.20 18.91 -12.32
N GLY A 249 -6.31 19.34 -13.60
CA GLY A 249 -5.96 18.53 -14.78
C GLY A 249 -4.59 17.83 -14.74
N ARG A 250 -3.59 18.37 -14.03
CA ARG A 250 -2.28 17.70 -13.85
C ARG A 250 -2.26 16.54 -12.85
N VAL A 251 -3.18 16.49 -11.89
CA VAL A 251 -3.32 15.35 -10.95
C VAL A 251 -3.98 14.17 -11.65
N ARG A 252 -4.90 14.41 -12.60
CA ARG A 252 -5.46 13.38 -13.49
C ARG A 252 -4.36 12.57 -14.18
N HIS A 253 -3.38 13.23 -14.78
CA HIS A 253 -2.25 12.56 -15.44
C HIS A 253 -1.38 11.76 -14.46
N LEU A 254 -1.24 12.19 -13.21
CA LEU A 254 -0.54 11.40 -12.19
C LEU A 254 -1.32 10.16 -11.78
N VAL A 255 -2.64 10.25 -11.65
CA VAL A 255 -3.51 9.10 -11.32
C VAL A 255 -3.41 8.06 -12.43
N VAL A 256 -3.49 8.48 -13.70
CA VAL A 256 -3.29 7.60 -14.87
C VAL A 256 -1.88 7.01 -14.90
N ALA A 257 -0.85 7.83 -14.69
CA ALA A 257 0.54 7.34 -14.64
C ALA A 257 0.75 6.31 -13.53
N ARG A 258 0.13 6.53 -12.35
CA ARG A 258 0.15 5.56 -11.25
C ARG A 258 -0.54 4.26 -11.64
N ALA A 259 -1.72 4.31 -12.26
CA ALA A 259 -2.40 3.11 -12.72
C ALA A 259 -1.52 2.28 -13.67
N VAL A 260 -0.82 2.93 -14.61
CA VAL A 260 0.13 2.25 -15.50
C VAL A 260 1.27 1.60 -14.71
N LEU A 261 1.88 2.32 -13.76
CA LEU A 261 2.94 1.77 -12.93
C LEU A 261 2.47 0.58 -12.06
N ILE A 262 1.24 0.64 -11.54
CA ILE A 262 0.62 -0.48 -10.81
C ILE A 262 0.48 -1.69 -11.73
N LEU A 263 -0.05 -1.52 -12.94
CA LEU A 263 -0.20 -2.62 -13.89
C LEU A 263 1.15 -3.24 -14.29
N VAL A 264 2.18 -2.42 -14.48
CA VAL A 264 3.55 -2.91 -14.73
C VAL A 264 4.08 -3.68 -13.51
N THR A 265 3.85 -3.17 -12.30
CA THR A 265 4.26 -3.84 -11.06
C THR A 265 3.56 -5.18 -10.91
N PHE A 266 2.27 -5.25 -11.19
CA PHE A 266 1.53 -6.51 -11.19
C PHE A 266 2.04 -7.49 -12.25
N ALA A 267 2.39 -7.01 -13.45
CA ALA A 267 2.97 -7.87 -14.48
C ALA A 267 4.33 -8.44 -14.07
N ILE A 268 5.22 -7.62 -13.50
CA ILE A 268 6.54 -8.04 -13.02
C ILE A 268 6.41 -9.00 -11.83
N ASN A 269 5.51 -8.70 -10.90
CA ASN A 269 5.27 -9.53 -9.71
C ASN A 269 4.37 -10.76 -10.02
N HIS A 270 4.06 -11.02 -11.30
CA HIS A 270 3.15 -12.08 -11.74
C HIS A 270 1.81 -12.12 -10.95
N PHE A 271 1.30 -10.94 -10.62
CA PHE A 271 0.08 -10.73 -9.83
C PHE A 271 0.12 -11.38 -8.43
N TRP A 272 1.29 -11.62 -7.85
CA TRP A 272 1.44 -12.29 -6.55
C TRP A 272 0.61 -11.65 -5.44
N SER A 273 0.69 -10.32 -5.28
CA SER A 273 -0.07 -9.59 -4.26
C SER A 273 -1.58 -9.75 -4.39
N LEU A 274 -2.10 -9.92 -5.61
CA LEU A 274 -3.52 -10.17 -5.86
C LEU A 274 -3.92 -11.60 -5.47
N HIS A 275 -3.10 -12.58 -5.85
CA HIS A 275 -3.30 -13.97 -5.48
C HIS A 275 -3.25 -14.16 -3.95
N GLU A 276 -2.27 -13.54 -3.30
CA GLU A 276 -2.14 -13.59 -1.84
C GLU A 276 -3.35 -13.00 -1.12
N TRP A 277 -3.84 -11.84 -1.56
CA TRP A 277 -5.04 -11.23 -1.00
C TRP A 277 -6.28 -12.10 -1.22
N MET A 278 -6.44 -12.63 -2.44
CA MET A 278 -7.55 -13.51 -2.81
C MET A 278 -7.60 -14.75 -1.92
N PHE A 279 -6.48 -15.46 -1.79
CA PHE A 279 -6.39 -16.61 -0.91
C PHE A 279 -6.67 -16.21 0.53
N THR A 280 -6.05 -15.15 1.05
CA THR A 280 -6.26 -14.71 2.44
C THR A 280 -7.74 -14.44 2.74
N LYS A 281 -8.46 -13.79 1.82
CA LYS A 281 -9.90 -13.55 1.98
C LYS A 281 -10.71 -14.83 1.91
N ALA A 282 -10.40 -15.74 0.99
CA ALA A 282 -11.10 -17.01 0.86
C ALA A 282 -10.85 -17.96 2.06
N PHE A 283 -9.60 -18.07 2.54
CA PHE A 283 -9.25 -18.81 3.75
C PHE A 283 -9.96 -18.25 4.99
N ALA A 284 -10.08 -16.92 5.10
CA ALA A 284 -10.82 -16.27 6.17
C ALA A 284 -12.33 -16.55 6.09
N ARG A 285 -12.93 -16.55 4.87
CA ARG A 285 -14.35 -16.85 4.65
C ARG A 285 -14.73 -18.25 5.17
N TYR A 286 -13.87 -19.24 4.97
CA TYR A 286 -14.11 -20.62 5.42
C TYR A 286 -13.49 -20.98 6.77
N LYS A 287 -12.90 -20.01 7.49
CA LYS A 287 -12.27 -20.20 8.81
C LYS A 287 -11.21 -21.32 8.83
N LEU A 288 -10.40 -21.39 7.79
CA LEU A 288 -9.40 -22.44 7.62
C LEU A 288 -8.07 -22.07 8.27
N THR A 289 -7.38 -21.04 7.76
CA THR A 289 -6.08 -20.59 8.30
C THR A 289 -5.99 -19.07 8.32
N PRO A 290 -5.38 -18.48 9.36
CA PRO A 290 -5.21 -17.03 9.47
C PRO A 290 -4.00 -16.57 8.64
N MET A 291 -4.15 -16.61 7.31
CA MET A 291 -3.15 -16.07 6.38
C MET A 291 -3.04 -14.55 6.50
N PHE A 292 -1.88 -14.02 6.10
CA PHE A 292 -1.61 -12.58 6.11
C PHE A 292 -1.46 -12.07 4.67
N SER A 293 -2.07 -10.91 4.41
CA SER A 293 -1.85 -10.13 3.19
C SER A 293 -1.89 -8.64 3.51
N LEU A 294 -1.18 -7.83 2.73
CA LEU A 294 -1.18 -6.38 2.87
C LEU A 294 -2.45 -5.76 2.28
N GLY A 295 -3.56 -5.85 3.02
CA GLY A 295 -4.88 -5.39 2.56
C GLY A 295 -4.95 -3.90 2.18
N ASP A 296 -4.21 -3.02 2.88
CA ASP A 296 -4.19 -1.59 2.56
C ASP A 296 -3.51 -1.27 1.24
N GLY A 297 -2.54 -2.08 0.83
CA GLY A 297 -1.90 -1.98 -0.49
C GLY A 297 -2.91 -2.23 -1.60
N VAL A 298 -3.64 -3.34 -1.51
CA VAL A 298 -4.71 -3.70 -2.46
C VAL A 298 -5.79 -2.62 -2.49
N ARG A 299 -6.24 -2.13 -1.33
CA ARG A 299 -7.21 -1.03 -1.25
C ARG A 299 -6.74 0.22 -1.99
N SER A 300 -5.48 0.61 -1.80
CA SER A 300 -4.92 1.81 -2.43
C SER A 300 -4.78 1.66 -3.94
N ASP A 301 -4.31 0.51 -4.40
CA ASP A 301 -4.03 0.28 -5.81
C ASP A 301 -5.32 0.12 -6.63
N PHE A 302 -6.31 -0.62 -6.11
CA PHE A 302 -7.60 -0.75 -6.77
C PHE A 302 -8.42 0.55 -6.76
N LEU A 303 -8.28 1.41 -5.74
CA LEU A 303 -8.89 2.75 -5.78
C LEU A 303 -8.37 3.55 -6.99
N VAL A 304 -7.07 3.51 -7.25
CA VAL A 304 -6.47 4.23 -8.38
C VAL A 304 -6.92 3.65 -9.70
N LEU A 305 -6.91 2.31 -9.82
CA LEU A 305 -7.42 1.64 -11.01
C LEU A 305 -8.89 1.99 -11.27
N PHE A 306 -9.71 2.06 -10.22
CA PHE A 306 -11.12 2.45 -10.31
C PHE A 306 -11.29 3.90 -10.78
N LEU A 307 -10.48 4.82 -10.24
CA LEU A 307 -10.50 6.22 -10.65
C LEU A 307 -10.03 6.39 -12.09
N THR A 308 -8.97 5.70 -12.50
CA THR A 308 -8.49 5.71 -13.88
C THR A 308 -9.51 5.09 -14.84
N TRP A 309 -10.17 4.00 -14.45
CA TRP A 309 -11.27 3.42 -15.22
C TRP A 309 -12.41 4.43 -15.43
N THR A 310 -12.88 5.04 -14.34
CA THR A 310 -13.95 6.05 -14.39
C THR A 310 -13.54 7.26 -15.22
N GLU A 311 -12.29 7.71 -15.10
CA GLU A 311 -11.70 8.79 -15.89
C GLU A 311 -11.75 8.49 -17.39
N VAL A 312 -11.28 7.31 -17.80
CA VAL A 312 -11.26 6.89 -19.21
C VAL A 312 -12.68 6.83 -19.77
N VAL A 313 -13.60 6.17 -19.06
CA VAL A 313 -15.00 6.03 -19.51
C VAL A 313 -15.70 7.39 -19.58
N ALA A 314 -15.56 8.23 -18.55
CA ALA A 314 -16.16 9.56 -18.54
C ALA A 314 -15.55 10.48 -19.63
N SER A 315 -14.25 10.35 -19.90
CA SER A 315 -13.58 11.03 -21.00
C SER A 315 -14.10 10.59 -22.37
N LEU A 316 -14.26 9.28 -22.60
CA LEU A 316 -14.84 8.73 -23.84
C LEU A 316 -16.30 9.17 -24.03
N LEU A 317 -17.07 9.25 -22.95
CA LEU A 317 -18.46 9.69 -22.96
C LEU A 317 -18.61 11.21 -23.04
N ASN A 318 -17.52 11.97 -22.92
CA ASN A 318 -17.51 13.44 -22.86
C ASN A 318 -18.33 14.01 -21.69
N VAL A 319 -18.29 13.33 -20.54
CA VAL A 319 -19.06 13.69 -19.34
C VAL A 319 -18.11 14.18 -18.24
N PRO A 320 -18.38 15.32 -17.58
CA PRO A 320 -17.67 15.72 -16.38
C PRO A 320 -18.25 15.00 -15.15
N MET A 321 -17.38 14.38 -14.35
CA MET A 321 -17.77 13.65 -13.14
C MET A 321 -16.94 14.10 -11.93
N ALA A 322 -17.58 14.39 -10.81
CA ALA A 322 -16.84 14.75 -9.59
C ALA A 322 -16.13 13.51 -9.02
N PRO A 323 -14.82 13.56 -8.69
CA PRO A 323 -14.05 12.40 -8.23
C PRO A 323 -14.52 11.83 -6.89
N ILE A 324 -15.23 12.62 -6.08
CA ILE A 324 -15.79 12.14 -4.81
C ILE A 324 -16.77 10.99 -5.00
N VAL A 325 -17.53 10.97 -6.11
CA VAL A 325 -18.52 9.92 -6.36
C VAL A 325 -17.87 8.56 -6.57
N PRO A 326 -16.92 8.36 -7.53
CA PRO A 326 -16.24 7.08 -7.66
C PRO A 326 -15.43 6.71 -6.40
N ILE A 327 -14.87 7.67 -5.65
CA ILE A 327 -14.20 7.37 -4.38
C ILE A 327 -15.18 6.73 -3.39
N VAL A 328 -16.34 7.36 -3.16
CA VAL A 328 -17.34 6.85 -2.21
C VAL A 328 -17.88 5.50 -2.67
N VAL A 329 -18.21 5.34 -3.95
CA VAL A 329 -18.67 4.07 -4.52
C VAL A 329 -17.64 2.96 -4.27
N TYR A 330 -16.37 3.22 -4.59
CA TYR A 330 -15.29 2.27 -4.36
C TYR A 330 -15.16 1.90 -2.87
N LEU A 331 -15.15 2.89 -1.97
CA LEU A 331 -14.99 2.65 -0.53
C LEU A 331 -16.11 1.79 0.04
N VAL A 332 -17.36 2.06 -0.36
CA VAL A 332 -18.51 1.25 0.04
C VAL A 332 -18.38 -0.18 -0.52
N CYS A 333 -18.05 -0.34 -1.79
CA CYS A 333 -17.89 -1.67 -2.40
C CYS A 333 -16.73 -2.47 -1.80
N TYR A 334 -15.63 -1.81 -1.42
CA TYR A 334 -14.50 -2.45 -0.75
C TYR A 334 -14.85 -2.91 0.66
N GLU A 335 -15.50 -2.03 1.45
CA GLU A 335 -15.92 -2.34 2.82
C GLU A 335 -16.89 -3.54 2.85
N TYR A 336 -17.86 -3.56 1.92
CA TYR A 336 -18.83 -4.64 1.79
C TYR A 336 -18.41 -5.72 0.77
N SER A 337 -17.12 -5.82 0.45
CA SER A 337 -16.60 -6.74 -0.59
C SER A 337 -17.04 -8.19 -0.41
N GLN A 338 -16.98 -8.73 0.81
CA GLN A 338 -17.40 -10.12 1.08
C GLN A 338 -18.90 -10.32 0.92
N VAL A 339 -19.71 -9.33 1.31
CA VAL A 339 -21.17 -9.36 1.13
C VAL A 339 -21.51 -9.31 -0.35
N LEU A 340 -20.80 -8.48 -1.12
CA LEU A 340 -21.01 -8.33 -2.56
C LEU A 340 -20.63 -9.60 -3.33
N VAL A 341 -19.51 -10.24 -2.98
CA VAL A 341 -19.14 -11.55 -3.54
C VAL A 341 -20.21 -12.59 -3.21
N ALA A 342 -20.61 -12.72 -1.94
CA ALA A 342 -21.64 -13.69 -1.55
C ALA A 342 -23.02 -13.44 -2.17
N ALA A 343 -23.38 -12.19 -2.45
CA ALA A 343 -24.68 -11.83 -3.03
C ALA A 343 -24.73 -12.02 -4.55
N LEU A 344 -23.62 -11.82 -5.24
CA LEU A 344 -23.53 -11.94 -6.69
C LEU A 344 -23.11 -13.32 -7.17
N ASP A 345 -22.52 -14.12 -6.28
CA ASP A 345 -22.11 -15.46 -6.62
C ASP A 345 -23.27 -16.47 -6.59
N SER A 346 -23.18 -17.46 -7.48
CA SER A 346 -24.15 -18.55 -7.51
C SER A 346 -23.83 -19.61 -6.46
N THR A 347 -24.84 -20.33 -5.96
CA THR A 347 -24.63 -21.40 -4.97
C THR A 347 -23.68 -22.49 -5.48
N SER A 348 -23.72 -22.82 -6.77
CA SER A 348 -22.81 -23.80 -7.38
C SER A 348 -21.36 -23.33 -7.41
N MET A 349 -21.13 -22.04 -7.69
CA MET A 349 -19.78 -21.46 -7.70
C MET A 349 -19.21 -21.37 -6.29
N GLU A 350 -20.00 -20.96 -5.30
CA GLU A 350 -19.57 -20.94 -3.89
C GLU A 350 -19.17 -22.36 -3.40
N HIS A 351 -19.87 -23.41 -3.85
CA HIS A 351 -19.46 -24.79 -3.61
C HIS A 351 -18.12 -25.14 -4.30
N ALA A 352 -17.89 -24.66 -5.53
CA ALA A 352 -16.64 -24.87 -6.25
C ALA A 352 -15.46 -24.13 -5.60
N VAL A 353 -15.65 -22.87 -5.18
CA VAL A 353 -14.68 -22.07 -4.41
C VAL A 353 -14.31 -22.83 -3.14
N ARG A 354 -15.30 -23.26 -2.36
CA ARG A 354 -15.07 -24.03 -1.13
C ARG A 354 -14.27 -25.32 -1.39
N ALA A 355 -14.58 -26.04 -2.46
CA ALA A 355 -13.87 -27.27 -2.81
C ALA A 355 -12.39 -27.00 -3.11
N VAL A 356 -12.08 -25.97 -3.91
CA VAL A 356 -10.70 -25.60 -4.24
C VAL A 356 -9.93 -25.11 -3.02
N ILE A 357 -10.52 -24.23 -2.20
CA ILE A 357 -9.82 -23.70 -1.02
C ILE A 357 -9.59 -24.80 0.02
N ASN A 358 -10.55 -25.72 0.19
CA ASN A 358 -10.34 -26.90 1.05
C ASN A 358 -9.26 -27.82 0.49
N ASP A 359 -9.23 -28.09 -0.81
CA ASP A 359 -8.16 -28.87 -1.43
C ASP A 359 -6.79 -28.22 -1.17
N MET A 360 -6.67 -26.90 -1.40
CA MET A 360 -5.46 -26.14 -1.09
C MET A 360 -5.06 -26.19 0.39
N TYR A 361 -6.03 -26.17 1.31
CA TYR A 361 -5.77 -26.37 2.73
C TYR A 361 -5.20 -27.76 2.99
N ILE A 362 -5.83 -28.81 2.45
CA ILE A 362 -5.42 -30.21 2.62
C ILE A 362 -4.04 -30.48 1.99
N ARG A 363 -3.63 -29.76 0.93
CA ARG A 363 -2.27 -29.85 0.38
C ARG A 363 -1.16 -29.49 1.38
N ASN A 364 -1.47 -28.75 2.46
CA ASN A 364 -0.53 -28.52 3.57
C ASN A 364 -0.35 -29.75 4.46
N LEU A 365 -1.29 -30.70 4.41
CA LEU A 365 -1.16 -32.01 5.03
C LEU A 365 -0.39 -32.88 4.03
N VAL A 366 0.91 -33.01 4.25
CA VAL A 366 1.81 -33.67 3.29
C VAL A 366 1.41 -35.13 3.12
N ASN A 367 1.23 -35.55 1.87
CA ASN A 367 1.26 -36.96 1.48
C ASN A 367 2.73 -37.33 1.17
N PHE A 368 3.22 -38.41 1.78
CA PHE A 368 4.57 -38.98 1.67
C PHE A 368 5.26 -38.73 0.30
N SER A 369 6.47 -38.16 0.32
CA SER A 369 7.39 -38.17 -0.83
C SER A 369 8.59 -39.08 -0.53
N PRO A 370 8.83 -40.16 -1.30
CA PRO A 370 9.95 -41.07 -1.07
C PRO A 370 11.34 -40.44 -1.23
N THR A 371 11.45 -39.24 -1.82
CA THR A 371 12.72 -38.61 -2.19
C THR A 371 12.98 -37.27 -1.50
N GLY A 372 12.08 -36.77 -0.65
CA GLY A 372 12.17 -35.41 -0.10
C GLY A 372 12.16 -35.34 1.42
N MET A 373 13.11 -34.60 2.00
CA MET A 373 13.03 -34.07 3.38
C MET A 373 12.00 -32.92 3.50
N ASN A 374 10.84 -33.08 2.86
CA ASN A 374 9.82 -32.04 2.75
C ASN A 374 8.76 -32.16 3.86
N LEU A 375 9.13 -32.60 5.06
CA LEU A 375 8.20 -32.53 6.18
C LEU A 375 7.90 -31.05 6.45
N TRP A 376 6.62 -30.70 6.24
CA TRP A 376 6.00 -29.47 6.74
C TRP A 376 6.70 -28.20 6.29
N THR A 377 6.99 -28.15 5.00
CA THR A 377 7.23 -26.86 4.36
C THR A 377 5.95 -26.45 3.63
N ARG A 378 5.83 -25.15 3.38
CA ARG A 378 4.79 -24.59 2.52
C ARG A 378 4.81 -25.35 1.19
N TYR A 379 3.68 -25.60 0.55
CA TYR A 379 3.66 -26.29 -0.74
C TYR A 379 3.88 -25.31 -1.90
N ARG A 380 4.39 -25.82 -3.02
CA ARG A 380 4.59 -25.01 -4.22
C ARG A 380 3.26 -24.86 -4.98
N LEU A 381 2.89 -23.64 -5.34
CA LEU A 381 1.82 -23.39 -6.31
C LEU A 381 2.27 -23.84 -7.70
N THR A 382 1.40 -24.57 -8.39
CA THR A 382 1.63 -24.96 -9.79
C THR A 382 1.20 -23.82 -10.73
N GLY A 383 1.47 -23.96 -12.04
CA GLY A 383 1.01 -22.99 -13.04
C GLY A 383 -0.51 -22.91 -13.16
N ASP A 384 -1.22 -23.94 -12.72
CA ASP A 384 -2.68 -24.01 -12.73
C ASP A 384 -3.31 -23.41 -11.45
N ASP A 385 -2.50 -23.09 -10.43
CA ASP A 385 -2.97 -22.51 -9.17
C ASP A 385 -2.75 -20.97 -9.13
N PRO A 386 -3.78 -20.18 -8.79
CA PRO A 386 -5.20 -20.53 -8.75
C PRO A 386 -5.84 -20.56 -10.15
N PRO A 387 -6.96 -21.28 -10.29
CA PRO A 387 -7.71 -21.23 -11.53
C PRO A 387 -8.24 -19.81 -11.78
N SER A 388 -8.21 -19.37 -13.04
CA SER A 388 -8.57 -18.00 -13.45
C SER A 388 -9.99 -17.59 -13.06
N TRP A 389 -10.93 -18.54 -13.01
CA TRP A 389 -12.30 -18.27 -12.57
C TRP A 389 -12.38 -17.89 -11.09
N LEU A 390 -11.50 -18.43 -10.22
CA LEU A 390 -11.47 -18.08 -8.81
C LEU A 390 -11.08 -16.62 -8.62
N PHE A 391 -10.13 -16.15 -9.42
CA PHE A 391 -9.78 -14.73 -9.49
C PHE A 391 -10.98 -13.89 -9.91
N ALA A 392 -11.68 -14.29 -10.98
CA ALA A 392 -12.85 -13.56 -11.44
C ALA A 392 -13.93 -13.45 -10.36
N THR A 393 -14.22 -14.53 -9.64
CA THR A 393 -15.22 -14.60 -8.56
C THR A 393 -14.83 -13.72 -7.37
N GLU A 394 -13.61 -13.87 -6.84
CA GLU A 394 -13.17 -13.12 -5.66
C GLU A 394 -12.96 -11.62 -5.94
N PHE A 395 -12.76 -11.22 -7.20
CA PHE A 395 -12.69 -9.80 -7.60
C PHE A 395 -14.00 -9.25 -8.19
N ILE A 396 -15.13 -9.98 -8.09
CA ILE A 396 -16.46 -9.46 -8.46
C ILE A 396 -16.73 -8.11 -7.79
N TRP A 397 -16.32 -7.94 -6.53
CA TRP A 397 -16.52 -6.70 -5.79
C TRP A 397 -15.89 -5.47 -6.45
N PHE A 398 -14.89 -5.66 -7.33
CA PHE A 398 -14.25 -4.60 -8.10
C PHE A 398 -14.83 -4.49 -9.51
N PHE A 399 -15.05 -5.60 -10.21
CA PHE A 399 -15.58 -5.58 -11.57
C PHE A 399 -17.05 -5.12 -11.62
N ALA A 400 -17.87 -5.52 -10.65
CA ALA A 400 -19.28 -5.11 -10.57
C ALA A 400 -19.46 -3.58 -10.48
N PRO A 401 -18.80 -2.84 -9.56
CA PRO A 401 -18.90 -1.38 -9.56
C PRO A 401 -18.24 -0.73 -10.77
N CYS A 402 -17.21 -1.33 -11.38
CA CYS A 402 -16.65 -0.83 -12.65
C CYS A 402 -17.73 -0.81 -13.74
N LEU A 403 -18.48 -1.91 -13.89
CA LEU A 403 -19.60 -2.01 -14.83
C LEU A 403 -20.77 -1.09 -14.44
N GLY A 404 -21.12 -1.04 -13.14
CA GLY A 404 -22.15 -0.16 -12.61
C GLY A 404 -21.86 1.31 -12.90
N MET A 405 -20.60 1.74 -12.77
CA MET A 405 -20.17 3.10 -13.11
C MET A 405 -20.30 3.40 -14.60
N VAL A 406 -20.01 2.45 -15.49
CA VAL A 406 -20.28 2.62 -16.92
C VAL A 406 -21.78 2.86 -17.16
N GLY A 407 -22.64 2.03 -16.56
CA GLY A 407 -24.10 2.18 -16.65
C GLY A 407 -24.59 3.54 -16.15
N LEU A 408 -24.07 4.00 -15.00
CA LEU A 408 -24.41 5.30 -14.42
C LEU A 408 -23.98 6.45 -15.34
N LEU A 409 -22.78 6.41 -15.90
CA LEU A 409 -22.29 7.46 -16.80
C LEU A 409 -23.06 7.47 -18.14
N LEU A 410 -23.44 6.31 -18.66
CA LEU A 410 -24.29 6.20 -19.84
C LEU A 410 -25.68 6.80 -19.57
N ALA A 411 -26.32 6.44 -18.45
CA ALA A 411 -27.60 6.99 -18.04
C ALA A 411 -27.52 8.52 -17.87
N TYR A 412 -26.46 9.02 -17.22
CA TYR A 412 -26.21 10.44 -17.07
C TYR A 412 -26.08 11.15 -18.42
N LYS A 413 -25.33 10.57 -19.37
CA LYS A 413 -25.20 11.11 -20.73
C LYS A 413 -26.54 11.13 -21.48
N CYS A 414 -27.34 10.07 -21.36
CA CYS A 414 -28.67 10.01 -21.97
C CYS A 414 -29.58 11.11 -21.42
N VAL A 415 -29.60 11.30 -20.09
CA VAL A 415 -30.35 12.40 -19.46
C VAL A 415 -29.87 13.76 -19.97
N LEU A 416 -28.55 13.96 -20.04
CA LEU A 416 -27.98 15.21 -20.53
C LEU A 416 -28.40 15.47 -21.98
N LEU A 417 -28.32 14.47 -22.86
CA LEU A 417 -28.77 14.57 -24.25
C LEU A 417 -30.26 14.89 -24.38
N VAL A 418 -31.11 14.30 -23.53
CA VAL A 418 -32.55 14.57 -23.51
C VAL A 418 -32.85 15.99 -23.02
N VAL A 419 -32.14 16.46 -22.00
CA VAL A 419 -32.28 17.83 -21.48
C VAL A 419 -31.73 18.87 -22.46
N THR A 420 -30.67 18.53 -23.21
CA THR A 420 -30.05 19.42 -24.21
C THR A 420 -30.61 19.25 -25.63
N LEU A 421 -31.69 18.49 -25.83
CA LEU A 421 -32.41 18.48 -27.10
C LEU A 421 -32.77 19.94 -27.46
N PRO A 422 -32.47 20.39 -28.68
CA PRO A 422 -32.47 21.81 -29.00
C PRO A 422 -33.89 22.36 -28.91
N ARG A 423 -34.18 23.16 -27.88
CA ARG A 423 -35.14 24.25 -28.05
C ARG A 423 -34.53 25.17 -29.09
N ALA A 424 -35.25 25.38 -30.19
CA ALA A 424 -34.85 26.08 -31.40
C ALA A 424 -33.83 27.20 -31.15
N VAL A 425 -32.70 27.11 -31.86
CA VAL A 425 -31.64 28.10 -31.92
C VAL A 425 -32.23 29.42 -32.42
N VAL A 426 -32.26 30.42 -31.55
CA VAL A 426 -32.24 31.82 -31.98
C VAL A 426 -30.77 32.14 -32.18
N ASP A 427 -30.36 32.40 -33.42
CA ASP A 427 -29.05 32.96 -33.75
C ASP A 427 -28.87 34.26 -32.97
N ALA A 428 -28.12 34.18 -31.87
CA ALA A 428 -27.69 35.35 -31.13
C ALA A 428 -26.38 35.84 -31.75
N ASP A 429 -26.46 37.02 -32.34
CA ASP A 429 -25.37 37.83 -32.87
C ASP A 429 -24.08 37.71 -32.01
N ILE A 430 -22.99 37.24 -32.62
CA ILE A 430 -21.67 36.98 -31.99
C ILE A 430 -20.95 38.29 -31.60
N SER A 431 -21.57 39.45 -31.81
CA SER A 431 -20.97 40.77 -31.64
C SER A 431 -21.01 41.32 -30.20
N ALA A 432 -21.58 40.59 -29.22
CA ALA A 432 -21.79 41.08 -27.84
C ALA A 432 -21.36 40.09 -26.73
N VAL A 433 -20.25 39.35 -26.90
CA VAL A 433 -19.90 38.30 -25.92
C VAL A 433 -19.12 38.87 -24.73
N ALA A 434 -19.80 39.09 -23.60
CA ALA A 434 -19.20 39.46 -22.31
C ALA A 434 -18.58 38.26 -21.56
N THR A 435 -18.99 37.03 -21.88
CA THR A 435 -18.52 35.80 -21.21
C THR A 435 -18.34 34.65 -22.20
N VAL A 436 -17.17 34.02 -22.22
CA VAL A 436 -16.84 32.91 -23.12
C VAL A 436 -16.43 31.68 -22.31
N PRO A 437 -17.02 30.51 -22.55
CA PRO A 437 -16.59 29.28 -21.88
C PRO A 437 -15.20 28.83 -22.34
N ALA A 438 -14.46 28.17 -21.45
CA ALA A 438 -13.03 27.87 -21.64
C ALA A 438 -12.72 27.01 -22.87
N ASP A 439 -13.64 26.17 -23.28
CA ASP A 439 -13.54 25.31 -24.45
C ASP A 439 -13.63 26.08 -25.78
N GLN A 440 -14.27 27.25 -25.80
CA GLN A 440 -14.41 28.10 -26.99
C GLN A 440 -13.34 29.20 -27.08
N LEU A 441 -12.42 29.28 -26.11
CA LEU A 441 -11.43 30.35 -26.07
C LEU A 441 -10.45 30.35 -27.26
N HIS A 442 -10.19 29.17 -27.83
CA HIS A 442 -9.30 29.00 -28.99
C HIS A 442 -9.90 29.54 -30.30
N THR A 443 -11.20 29.78 -30.38
CA THR A 443 -11.87 30.28 -31.59
C THR A 443 -11.83 31.81 -31.70
N ILE A 444 -11.35 32.50 -30.66
CA ILE A 444 -11.32 33.97 -30.58
C ILE A 444 -9.96 34.52 -31.01
N ALA A 445 -9.92 35.21 -32.16
CA ALA A 445 -8.69 35.76 -32.74
C ALA A 445 -7.98 36.85 -31.92
N THR A 446 -8.66 37.46 -30.94
CA THR A 446 -8.10 38.54 -30.08
C THR A 446 -7.32 38.03 -28.87
N VAL A 447 -7.28 36.71 -28.65
CA VAL A 447 -6.53 36.07 -27.57
C VAL A 447 -5.08 35.82 -28.02
N PRO A 448 -4.06 36.21 -27.23
CA PRO A 448 -2.66 35.96 -27.59
C PRO A 448 -2.35 34.46 -27.75
N LEU A 449 -1.67 34.06 -28.85
CA LEU A 449 -1.25 32.66 -29.06
C LEU A 449 -0.42 32.12 -27.89
N GLY A 450 0.57 32.88 -27.40
CA GLY A 450 1.40 32.47 -26.26
C GLY A 450 0.63 32.30 -24.94
N PHE A 451 -0.58 32.86 -24.82
CA PHE A 451 -1.48 32.57 -23.70
C PHE A 451 -2.18 31.21 -23.89
N LEU A 452 -2.70 30.93 -25.09
CA LEU A 452 -3.35 29.66 -25.41
C LEU A 452 -2.39 28.48 -25.24
N ASP A 453 -1.15 28.61 -25.72
CA ASP A 453 -0.15 27.54 -25.67
C ASP A 453 0.26 27.14 -24.23
N HIS A 454 0.24 28.10 -23.30
CA HIS A 454 0.76 27.89 -21.93
C HIS A 454 -0.32 27.73 -20.85
N PHE A 455 -1.51 28.30 -21.08
CA PHE A 455 -2.57 28.36 -20.06
C PHE A 455 -3.85 27.62 -20.47
N VAL A 456 -4.05 27.36 -21.76
CA VAL A 456 -5.14 26.50 -22.24
C VAL A 456 -4.55 25.14 -22.59
N SER A 457 -4.40 24.30 -21.57
CA SER A 457 -4.32 22.86 -21.83
C SER A 457 -5.63 22.46 -22.53
N ALA A 458 -5.52 21.91 -23.74
CA ALA A 458 -6.62 21.33 -24.54
C ALA A 458 -7.27 20.10 -23.86
N SER A 459 -7.39 20.09 -22.54
CA SER A 459 -8.14 19.10 -21.80
C SER A 459 -9.60 19.55 -21.77
N PRO A 460 -10.47 18.97 -22.62
CA PRO A 460 -11.88 19.30 -22.63
C PRO A 460 -12.51 19.04 -21.25
N MET A 461 -13.66 19.66 -20.97
CA MET A 461 -14.49 19.48 -19.75
C MET A 461 -15.02 18.03 -19.60
N ARG A 462 -14.14 17.03 -19.58
CA ARG A 462 -14.45 15.61 -19.68
C ARG A 462 -13.62 14.83 -18.67
N GLY A 463 -14.17 13.72 -18.19
CA GLY A 463 -13.50 12.91 -17.17
C GLY A 463 -13.78 13.39 -15.75
N LEU A 464 -12.90 13.04 -14.84
CA LEU A 464 -12.93 13.43 -13.43
C LEU A 464 -12.56 14.90 -13.28
N VAL A 465 -13.54 15.71 -12.92
CA VAL A 465 -13.43 17.15 -12.75
C VAL A 465 -14.19 17.54 -11.48
N SER A 466 -13.51 18.08 -10.47
CA SER A 466 -14.18 18.45 -9.22
C SER A 466 -14.88 19.82 -9.33
N VAL A 467 -14.26 20.78 -10.02
CA VAL A 467 -14.82 22.12 -10.25
C VAL A 467 -14.87 22.41 -11.75
N ARG A 468 -16.05 22.83 -12.24
CA ARG A 468 -16.20 23.29 -13.63
C ARG A 468 -15.44 24.60 -13.81
N PRO A 469 -14.67 24.78 -14.91
CA PRO A 469 -13.98 26.03 -15.17
C PRO A 469 -14.98 27.19 -15.25
N MET A 470 -14.64 28.30 -14.61
CA MET A 470 -15.42 29.53 -14.73
C MET A 470 -15.26 30.10 -16.15
N PRO A 471 -16.34 30.64 -16.75
CA PRO A 471 -16.24 31.30 -18.05
C PRO A 471 -15.32 32.52 -17.95
N PHE A 472 -14.57 32.78 -19.02
CA PHE A 472 -13.71 33.94 -19.15
C PHE A 472 -14.55 35.18 -19.40
N GLN A 473 -14.33 36.26 -18.64
CA GLN A 473 -15.02 37.53 -18.83
C GLN A 473 -14.21 38.43 -19.76
N PHE A 474 -14.87 39.01 -20.77
CA PHE A 474 -14.23 39.83 -21.79
C PHE A 474 -14.63 41.31 -21.62
N GLU A 475 -13.63 42.17 -21.41
CA GLU A 475 -13.77 43.64 -21.48
C GLU A 475 -13.29 44.15 -22.86
N ALA A 476 -13.47 45.44 -23.15
CA ALA A 476 -13.08 46.03 -24.44
C ALA A 476 -11.60 45.81 -24.81
N THR A 477 -10.70 45.89 -23.83
CA THR A 477 -9.23 45.88 -24.04
C THR A 477 -8.51 44.68 -23.41
N ALA A 478 -9.18 43.90 -22.57
CA ALA A 478 -8.59 42.78 -21.83
C ALA A 478 -9.62 41.68 -21.54
N PHE A 479 -9.16 40.50 -21.12
CA PHE A 479 -10.02 39.45 -20.58
C PHE A 479 -9.51 38.97 -19.22
N GLN A 480 -10.44 38.55 -18.37
CA GLN A 480 -10.18 38.12 -17.01
C GLN A 480 -9.93 36.61 -16.96
N VAL A 481 -8.87 36.22 -16.25
CA VAL A 481 -8.51 34.84 -15.95
C VAL A 481 -8.73 34.59 -14.47
N ASP A 482 -9.75 33.80 -14.15
CA ASP A 482 -10.06 33.49 -12.75
C ASP A 482 -8.97 32.62 -12.10
N LYS A 483 -8.80 32.77 -10.78
CA LYS A 483 -7.86 31.98 -9.97
C LYS A 483 -8.08 30.48 -10.10
N SER A 484 -9.34 30.02 -10.26
CA SER A 484 -9.64 28.60 -10.48
C SER A 484 -9.05 28.04 -11.78
N ASN A 485 -9.05 28.85 -12.85
CA ASN A 485 -8.52 28.46 -14.15
C ASN A 485 -6.98 28.42 -14.15
N LEU A 486 -6.33 29.38 -13.47
CA LEU A 486 -4.86 29.40 -13.30
C LEU A 486 -4.35 28.19 -12.50
N TRP A 487 -5.00 27.90 -11.37
CA TRP A 487 -4.67 26.73 -10.56
C TRP A 487 -4.85 25.43 -11.34
N ARG A 488 -5.93 25.32 -12.12
CA ARG A 488 -6.22 24.14 -12.95
C ARG A 488 -5.15 23.90 -14.02
N ALA A 489 -4.61 24.96 -14.61
CA ALA A 489 -3.51 24.90 -15.57
C ALA A 489 -2.14 24.55 -14.89
N GLY A 490 -2.08 24.60 -13.56
CA GLY A 490 -0.92 24.24 -12.75
C GLY A 490 0.04 25.41 -12.50
N TRP A 491 -0.50 26.63 -12.44
CA TRP A 491 0.26 27.86 -12.23
C TRP A 491 -0.07 28.51 -10.88
N VAL A 492 0.93 29.09 -10.24
CA VAL A 492 0.85 29.75 -8.94
C VAL A 492 1.67 31.04 -8.97
N LEU A 493 1.20 32.07 -8.27
CA LEU A 493 1.89 33.36 -8.15
C LEU A 493 2.94 33.28 -7.04
N LEU A 494 4.20 33.52 -7.41
CA LEU A 494 5.33 33.63 -6.51
C LEU A 494 5.61 35.12 -6.23
N ASP A 495 5.57 35.51 -4.96
CA ASP A 495 5.87 36.86 -4.48
C ASP A 495 5.11 38.00 -5.20
N SER A 496 3.89 37.69 -5.66
CA SER A 496 3.04 38.61 -6.42
C SER A 496 3.61 39.17 -7.75
N GLN A 497 4.76 38.68 -8.21
CA GLN A 497 5.46 39.20 -9.39
C GLN A 497 5.64 38.17 -10.49
N PHE A 498 5.77 36.89 -10.13
CA PHE A 498 6.09 35.83 -11.09
C PHE A 498 5.05 34.73 -11.05
N LEU A 499 4.46 34.42 -12.21
CA LEU A 499 3.59 33.27 -12.37
C LEU A 499 4.43 32.06 -12.77
N VAL A 500 4.44 31.04 -11.92
CA VAL A 500 5.34 29.88 -11.99
C VAL A 500 4.54 28.57 -12.03
N CYS A 501 5.06 27.59 -12.76
CA CYS A 501 4.52 26.25 -12.80
C CYS A 501 4.78 25.49 -11.48
N ILE A 502 3.74 24.83 -10.93
CA ILE A 502 3.84 24.08 -9.66
C ILE A 502 4.93 23.00 -9.71
N ASP A 503 5.10 22.35 -10.86
CA ASP A 503 6.10 21.28 -11.03
C ASP A 503 7.55 21.82 -11.00
N ASP A 504 7.77 23.13 -11.18
CA ASP A 504 9.09 23.76 -11.10
C ASP A 504 9.43 24.29 -9.71
N LEU A 505 8.46 24.38 -8.78
CA LEU A 505 8.68 24.85 -7.41
C LEU A 505 9.82 24.10 -6.66
N PRO A 506 9.95 22.75 -6.74
CA PRO A 506 11.08 22.05 -6.12
C PRO A 506 12.43 22.48 -6.70
N ARG A 507 12.48 22.81 -8.00
CA ARG A 507 13.70 23.27 -8.68
C ARG A 507 14.04 24.70 -8.27
N ILE A 508 13.03 25.56 -8.08
CA ILE A 508 13.24 26.91 -7.54
C ILE A 508 13.77 26.83 -6.12
N PHE A 509 13.17 25.99 -5.28
CA PHE A 509 13.64 25.76 -3.91
C PHE A 509 15.11 25.33 -3.89
N LEU A 510 15.49 24.38 -4.75
CA LEU A 510 16.87 23.93 -4.91
C LEU A 510 17.81 25.06 -5.33
N ASN A 511 17.44 25.86 -6.33
CA ASN A 511 18.25 27.00 -6.79
C ASN A 511 18.44 28.07 -5.71
N VAL A 512 17.39 28.38 -4.93
CA VAL A 512 17.45 29.37 -3.84
C VAL A 512 18.30 28.86 -2.69
N VAL A 513 18.13 27.60 -2.27
CA VAL A 513 18.96 26.99 -1.21
C VAL A 513 20.43 26.89 -1.62
N ALA A 514 20.70 26.56 -2.88
CA ALA A 514 22.06 26.50 -3.41
C ALA A 514 22.70 27.88 -3.65
N GLY A 515 21.92 28.96 -3.61
CA GLY A 515 22.38 30.31 -3.96
C GLY A 515 22.87 30.43 -5.42
N ALA A 516 22.46 29.51 -6.30
CA ALA A 516 22.94 29.41 -7.67
C ALA A 516 21.86 28.89 -8.63
N THR A 517 21.93 29.28 -9.90
CA THR A 517 21.02 28.79 -10.94
C THR A 517 21.46 27.40 -11.43
N LEU A 518 21.14 26.36 -10.67
CA LEU A 518 21.43 24.96 -11.04
C LEU A 518 20.58 24.50 -12.22
N VAL A 519 19.29 24.89 -12.24
CA VAL A 519 18.34 24.57 -13.31
C VAL A 519 17.71 25.85 -13.84
N LYS A 520 17.65 26.01 -15.17
CA LYS A 520 16.93 27.14 -15.80
C LYS A 520 15.42 26.91 -15.70
N ILE A 521 14.71 27.90 -15.17
CA ILE A 521 13.26 27.86 -14.94
C ILE A 521 12.64 29.07 -15.63
N TYR A 522 11.49 28.87 -16.26
CA TYR A 522 10.79 29.92 -17.00
C TYR A 522 9.48 30.29 -16.27
N CYS A 523 9.18 31.58 -16.21
CA CYS A 523 7.99 32.13 -15.57
C CYS A 523 7.35 33.22 -16.45
N CYS A 524 6.09 33.56 -16.18
CA CYS A 524 5.46 34.73 -16.78
C CYS A 524 5.48 35.89 -15.77
N ALA A 525 5.88 37.08 -16.22
CA ALA A 525 5.87 38.26 -15.37
C ALA A 525 4.44 38.81 -15.20
N VAL A 526 4.13 39.23 -13.98
CA VAL A 526 2.86 39.87 -13.64
C VAL A 526 3.14 41.31 -13.24
N VAL A 527 2.42 42.25 -13.86
CA VAL A 527 2.60 43.69 -13.64
C VAL A 527 1.32 44.26 -13.03
N LEU A 528 1.46 44.97 -11.91
CA LEU A 528 0.34 45.72 -11.33
C LEU A 528 0.16 47.02 -12.13
N ASP A 529 -1.03 47.22 -12.68
CA ASP A 529 -1.39 48.50 -13.29
C ASP A 529 -1.71 49.53 -12.19
N PRO A 530 -0.96 50.64 -12.11
CA PRO A 530 -1.14 51.64 -11.05
C PRO A 530 -2.50 52.34 -11.10
N GLU A 531 -3.13 52.44 -12.27
CA GLU A 531 -4.40 53.16 -12.44
C GLU A 531 -5.60 52.30 -12.05
N THR A 532 -5.63 51.05 -12.51
CA THR A 532 -6.78 50.15 -12.30
C THR A 532 -6.61 49.23 -11.08
N ARG A 533 -5.41 49.19 -10.48
CA ARG A 533 -4.99 48.20 -9.47
C ARG A 533 -5.22 46.74 -9.91
N LYS A 534 -5.33 46.48 -11.22
CA LYS A 534 -5.48 45.14 -11.79
C LYS A 534 -4.10 44.53 -12.03
N LEU A 535 -3.96 43.23 -11.78
CA LEU A 535 -2.76 42.46 -12.09
C LEU A 535 -2.83 41.97 -13.55
N PHE A 536 -1.92 42.45 -14.39
CA PHE A 536 -1.82 42.04 -15.79
C PHE A 536 -0.75 40.97 -15.99
N LEU A 537 -1.14 39.87 -16.63
CA LEU A 537 -0.25 38.79 -17.03
C LEU A 537 0.38 39.09 -18.38
N LEU A 538 1.71 39.07 -18.45
CA LEU A 538 2.44 39.08 -19.72
C LEU A 538 2.60 37.63 -20.19
N PRO A 539 1.97 37.21 -21.31
CA PRO A 539 1.94 35.81 -21.75
C PRO A 539 3.26 35.33 -22.38
N ARG A 540 4.39 35.96 -22.03
CA ARG A 540 5.73 35.62 -22.52
C ARG A 540 6.53 34.97 -21.40
N LEU A 541 7.14 33.81 -21.70
CA LEU A 541 8.06 33.14 -20.77
C LEU A 541 9.40 33.89 -20.70
N VAL A 542 9.83 34.19 -19.47
CA VAL A 542 11.10 34.85 -19.13
C VAL A 542 11.85 33.95 -18.15
N PRO A 543 13.19 33.82 -18.26
CA PRO A 543 13.96 33.05 -17.28
C PRO A 543 13.87 33.71 -15.90
N LEU A 544 13.57 32.91 -14.87
CA LEU A 544 13.51 33.36 -13.49
C LEU A 544 14.92 33.47 -12.91
N TYR A 545 15.31 34.66 -12.46
CA TYR A 545 16.57 34.87 -11.74
C TYR A 545 16.33 34.66 -10.23
N THR A 546 16.93 33.63 -9.65
CA THR A 546 16.67 33.25 -8.25
C THR A 546 17.48 34.04 -7.23
N GLY A 547 18.39 34.91 -7.67
CA GLY A 547 19.19 35.76 -6.78
C GLY A 547 18.37 36.79 -5.99
N ASP A 548 17.20 37.18 -6.51
CA ASP A 548 16.32 38.16 -5.88
C ASP A 548 15.24 37.53 -4.98
N LEU A 549 15.18 36.20 -4.90
CA LEU A 549 14.17 35.46 -4.14
C LEU A 549 14.68 35.07 -2.74
N SER A 550 13.91 35.42 -1.72
CA SER A 550 14.18 34.97 -0.35
C SER A 550 13.53 33.61 -0.06
N LEU A 551 14.01 32.90 0.97
CA LEU A 551 13.35 31.67 1.45
C LEU A 551 11.88 31.93 1.88
N ARG A 552 11.56 33.14 2.34
CA ARG A 552 10.18 33.52 2.69
C ARG A 552 9.31 33.63 1.45
N SER A 553 9.85 34.16 0.34
CA SER A 553 9.15 34.27 -0.94
C SER A 553 8.68 32.90 -1.45
N LEU A 554 9.40 31.81 -1.15
CA LEU A 554 9.02 30.44 -1.53
C LEU A 554 7.78 29.89 -0.81
N PHE A 555 7.50 30.38 0.40
CA PHE A 555 6.31 30.00 1.17
C PHE A 555 5.15 30.99 0.99
N TRP A 556 5.40 32.11 0.29
CA TRP A 556 4.40 33.13 -0.03
C TRP A 556 3.81 32.88 -1.42
N LEU A 557 3.10 31.76 -1.54
CA LEU A 557 2.42 31.37 -2.77
C LEU A 557 0.97 31.86 -2.75
N ARG A 558 0.56 32.61 -3.77
CA ARG A 558 -0.80 33.19 -3.84
C ARG A 558 -1.46 32.86 -5.17
N LEU A 559 -2.78 32.96 -5.20
CA LEU A 559 -3.55 32.99 -6.44
C LEU A 559 -4.56 34.13 -6.41
N ASP A 560 -4.42 35.03 -7.36
CA ASP A 560 -5.33 36.14 -7.61
C ASP A 560 -5.90 36.05 -9.03
N THR A 561 -7.00 36.75 -9.27
CA THR A 561 -7.54 36.92 -10.61
C THR A 561 -6.62 37.81 -11.43
N LEU A 562 -6.18 37.31 -12.58
CA LEU A 562 -5.27 38.01 -13.49
C LEU A 562 -6.00 38.51 -14.74
N TRP A 563 -5.48 39.55 -15.36
CA TRP A 563 -6.00 40.14 -16.59
C TRP A 563 -5.00 39.98 -17.73
N VAL A 564 -5.47 39.69 -18.93
CA VAL A 564 -4.63 39.56 -20.14
C VAL A 564 -5.11 40.55 -21.18
N LYS A 565 -4.20 41.37 -21.71
CA LYS A 565 -4.54 42.36 -22.76
C LYS A 565 -4.85 41.64 -24.08
N LYS A 566 -5.89 42.11 -24.77
CA LYS A 566 -6.23 41.64 -26.12
C LYS A 566 -5.18 42.10 -27.12
N VAL A 567 -4.92 41.29 -28.13
CA VAL A 567 -4.13 41.72 -29.30
C VAL A 567 -5.09 42.36 -30.29
N LEU A 568 -4.89 43.64 -30.60
CA LEU A 568 -5.61 44.33 -31.67
C LEU A 568 -5.06 43.84 -33.01
N VAL A 569 -5.95 43.43 -33.92
CA VAL A 569 -5.59 42.97 -35.26
C VAL A 569 -4.90 44.13 -36.01
N GLY A 570 -3.57 44.07 -36.14
CA GLY A 570 -2.75 45.06 -36.83
C GLY A 570 -1.50 45.55 -36.08
N GLU A 571 -1.37 45.32 -34.78
CA GLU A 571 -0.14 45.64 -34.05
C GLU A 571 0.89 44.50 -34.14
N ASN A 572 1.84 44.64 -35.07
CA ASN A 572 3.12 43.93 -34.94
C ASN A 572 3.79 44.42 -33.64
N LEU A 573 3.91 43.53 -32.65
CA LEU A 573 4.69 43.75 -31.43
C LEU A 573 6.17 43.99 -31.81
N SER A 574 6.50 45.24 -32.10
CA SER A 574 7.87 45.70 -32.24
C SER A 574 8.54 45.63 -30.86
N THR A 575 9.66 44.93 -30.82
CA THR A 575 10.56 44.80 -29.68
C THR A 575 11.00 46.17 -29.16
N SER A 576 10.49 46.58 -28.00
CA SER A 576 11.11 47.62 -27.19
C SER A 576 11.61 47.04 -25.87
N ARG A 577 12.93 46.94 -25.76
CA ARG A 577 13.66 46.55 -24.55
C ARG A 577 13.79 47.82 -23.69
N ARG A 578 12.92 48.01 -22.71
CA ARG A 578 13.20 48.90 -21.56
C ARG A 578 12.79 48.19 -20.28
N MET A 579 13.79 47.87 -19.48
CA MET A 579 13.59 47.60 -18.05
C MET A 579 13.08 48.87 -17.36
N PRO A 580 12.31 48.76 -16.28
CA PRO A 580 12.03 49.90 -15.41
C PRO A 580 13.33 50.32 -14.72
N GLU A 581 13.73 51.58 -14.91
CA GLU A 581 14.83 52.20 -14.16
C GLU A 581 14.42 52.32 -12.69
N THR A 582 15.25 51.83 -11.77
CA THR A 582 15.33 52.45 -10.44
C THR A 582 16.69 52.17 -9.78
N TYR A 583 17.22 53.24 -9.17
CA TYR A 583 18.29 53.31 -8.16
C TYR A 583 19.76 53.43 -8.65
N LYS A 584 20.25 54.68 -8.71
CA LYS A 584 21.68 55.04 -8.67
C LYS A 584 22.08 55.35 -7.22
N PRO A 585 23.13 54.73 -6.66
CA PRO A 585 23.79 55.25 -5.48
C PRO A 585 24.97 56.14 -5.88
N ASP A 586 25.07 57.32 -5.27
CA ASP A 586 26.19 58.24 -5.36
C ASP A 586 27.49 57.59 -4.87
N LYS A 587 28.59 57.74 -5.62
CA LYS A 587 29.94 57.64 -5.07
C LYS A 587 30.91 58.65 -5.68
N VAL A 588 31.52 59.36 -4.73
CA VAL A 588 32.60 60.34 -4.76
C VAL A 588 33.86 59.81 -5.48
N THR A 589 34.56 60.74 -6.14
CA THR A 589 35.86 60.65 -6.84
C THR A 589 37.03 60.16 -5.95
N PRO A 590 38.16 59.70 -6.55
CA PRO A 590 39.32 60.60 -6.60
C PRO A 590 40.18 60.54 -7.88
N GLU A 591 40.66 61.74 -8.21
CA GLU A 591 41.91 62.20 -8.84
C GLU A 591 42.77 61.31 -9.76
N ALA A 592 43.13 61.93 -10.89
CA ALA A 592 44.07 61.47 -11.89
C ALA A 592 45.52 61.82 -11.52
N GLY A 593 46.43 60.86 -11.70
CA GLY A 593 47.89 61.04 -11.78
C GLY A 593 48.44 60.35 -13.05
N PRO A 594 49.59 60.80 -13.62
CA PRO A 594 49.84 60.71 -15.06
C PRO A 594 50.60 59.46 -15.55
N ARG A 595 50.53 59.26 -16.88
CA ARG A 595 51.09 58.19 -17.73
C ARG A 595 52.61 57.94 -17.59
N PRO A 596 53.07 56.77 -18.06
CA PRO A 596 54.06 56.72 -19.17
C PRO A 596 53.66 55.67 -20.23
N GLN A 597 53.42 56.01 -21.50
CA GLN A 597 54.36 56.02 -22.65
C GLN A 597 55.25 54.79 -22.85
N ASP A 598 54.87 54.01 -23.86
CA ASP A 598 55.67 53.34 -24.90
C ASP A 598 57.00 52.68 -24.55
N ILE A 599 56.99 51.34 -24.51
CA ILE A 599 58.16 50.51 -24.86
C ILE A 599 57.72 49.46 -25.89
N ARG A 600 58.31 49.56 -27.09
CA ARG A 600 58.15 48.67 -28.25
C ARG A 600 58.98 47.36 -28.09
N PRO A 601 58.73 46.34 -28.94
CA PRO A 601 58.80 44.93 -28.55
C PRO A 601 60.18 44.29 -28.76
N ARG A 602 60.41 43.15 -28.09
CA ARG A 602 61.47 42.19 -28.45
C ARG A 602 60.87 40.86 -28.87
N THR A 603 61.39 40.40 -29.99
CA THR A 603 61.08 39.21 -30.78
C THR A 603 61.69 37.92 -30.20
N ASN A 604 60.98 36.82 -30.46
CA ASN A 604 61.38 35.42 -30.72
C ASN A 604 62.50 34.76 -29.90
N GLY A 605 62.21 33.54 -29.41
CA GLY A 605 63.18 32.45 -29.41
C GLY A 605 62.98 31.37 -28.34
N LYS A 606 62.48 30.21 -28.80
CA LYS A 606 62.35 28.89 -28.15
C LYS A 606 61.20 28.66 -27.17
#